data_AF-A0AAV5UC08-F1
#
_entry.id   AF-A0AAV5UC08-F1
#
_cell.length_a   1.000
_cell.length_b   1.000
_cell.length_c   1.000
_cell.angle_alpha   90.00
_cell.angle_beta   90.00
_cell.angle_gamma   90.00
#
_symmetry.space_group_name_H-M   'P 1'
#
loop_
_entity.id
_entity.type
_entity.pdbx_description
1 polymer ?
#
loop_
_entity_poly.entity_id
_entity_poly.type
_entity_poly.pdbx_seq_one_letter_code
_entity_poly.pdbx_strand_id
1 'polypeptide(L)' 'WKHILTVHQKMHIDNDETRLPYKCEECGRRFAIKGNLINHKIIHSGNKESRRHFKCIDCGKIYNWQKDLNRHTRSHQ' A
#
# COMPACT_ATOMS: atom_id res chain seq x y z
N TRP A 1 0.78 17.41 -6.49
CA TRP A 1 1.26 18.30 -5.42
C TRP A 1 0.22 18.58 -4.34
N LYS A 2 -0.96 19.16 -4.66
CA LYS A 2 -2.01 19.42 -3.65
C LYS A 2 -2.44 18.19 -2.82
N HIS A 3 -2.62 17.03 -3.45
CA HIS A 3 -3.02 15.80 -2.75
C HIS A 3 -2.05 15.37 -1.64
N ILE A 4 -0.73 15.49 -1.87
CA ILE A 4 0.28 15.08 -0.90
C ILE A 4 0.31 16.07 0.28
N LEU A 5 0.17 17.37 0.01
CA LEU A 5 0.13 18.40 1.05
C LEU A 5 -1.09 18.23 1.96
N THR A 6 -2.27 17.92 1.39
CA THR A 6 -3.49 17.66 2.19
C THR A 6 -3.35 16.44 3.08
N VAL A 7 -2.65 15.39 2.63
CA VAL A 7 -2.37 14.21 3.46
C VAL A 7 -1.36 14.55 4.57
N HIS A 8 -0.30 15.29 4.25
CA HIS A 8 0.69 15.74 5.23
C HIS A 8 0.08 16.62 6.33
N GLN A 9 -0.76 17.60 5.97
CA GLN A 9 -1.42 18.49 6.94
C GLN A 9 -2.33 17.74 7.92
N LYS A 10 -3.03 16.70 7.46
CA LYS A 10 -3.85 15.84 8.34
C LYS A 10 -3.01 15.09 9.37
N MET A 11 -1.72 14.89 9.11
CA MET A 11 -0.78 14.35 10.08
C MET A 11 -0.43 15.31 11.21
N HIS A 12 -0.96 16.53 11.29
CA HIS A 12 -0.77 17.41 12.46
C HIS A 12 -1.99 17.47 13.38
N ILE A 13 -3.06 16.70 13.08
CA ILE A 13 -4.31 16.71 13.83
C ILE A 13 -4.32 15.50 14.79
N ASP A 14 -4.69 15.72 16.03
CA ASP A 14 -4.59 14.79 17.16
C ASP A 14 -5.67 13.69 17.18
N ASN A 15 -6.68 13.76 16.30
CA ASN A 15 -7.68 12.70 16.16
C ASN A 15 -7.26 11.63 15.14
N ASP A 16 -7.18 10.38 15.61
CA ASP A 16 -6.94 9.16 14.84
C ASP A 16 -7.90 8.99 13.65
N GLU A 17 -9.15 9.47 13.76
CA GLU A 17 -10.12 9.46 12.64
C GLU A 17 -9.71 10.34 11.47
N THR A 18 -9.14 11.51 11.76
CA THR A 18 -8.80 12.49 10.73
C THR A 18 -7.44 12.18 10.10
N ARG A 19 -6.51 11.65 10.89
CA ARG A 19 -5.19 11.18 10.44
C ARG A 19 -5.25 9.87 9.66
N LEU A 20 -6.11 8.94 10.08
CA LEU A 20 -6.26 7.62 9.49
C LEU A 20 -7.73 7.39 9.07
N PRO A 21 -8.22 8.10 8.04
CA PRO A 21 -9.64 8.07 7.67
C PRO A 21 -10.10 6.72 7.12
N TYR A 22 -9.18 5.82 6.78
CA TYR A 22 -9.50 4.54 6.18
C TYR A 22 -9.43 3.42 7.21
N LYS A 23 -10.59 2.98 7.71
CA LYS A 23 -10.72 1.87 8.68
C LYS A 23 -10.93 0.53 7.97
N CYS A 24 -10.34 -0.52 8.52
CA CYS A 24 -10.64 -1.90 8.17
C CYS A 24 -11.81 -2.39 9.02
N GLU A 25 -12.92 -2.76 8.39
CA GLU A 25 -14.12 -3.22 9.11
C GLU A 25 -13.94 -4.60 9.75
N GLU A 26 -12.96 -5.40 9.30
CA GLU A 26 -12.74 -6.75 9.83
C GLU A 26 -11.94 -6.74 11.15
N CYS A 27 -10.96 -5.85 11.30
CA CYS A 27 -10.08 -5.81 12.49
C CYS A 27 -9.99 -4.44 13.17
N GLY A 28 -10.70 -3.43 12.66
CA GLY A 28 -10.69 -2.07 13.20
C GLY A 28 -9.44 -1.24 12.90
N ARG A 29 -8.41 -1.81 12.26
CA ARG A 29 -7.15 -1.11 11.97
C ARG A 29 -7.34 0.03 10.98
N ARG A 30 -6.68 1.16 11.21
CA ARG A 30 -6.81 2.36 10.37
C ARG A 30 -5.56 2.70 9.58
N PHE A 31 -5.76 3.39 8.46
CA PHE A 31 -4.73 3.75 7.50
C PHE A 31 -4.90 5.20 7.03
N ALA A 32 -3.78 5.87 6.79
CA ALA A 32 -3.75 7.24 6.25
C ALA A 32 -4.11 7.29 4.75
N ILE A 33 -3.92 6.17 4.04
CA ILE A 33 -4.02 6.11 2.58
C ILE A 33 -4.90 4.93 2.17
N LYS A 34 -5.86 5.18 1.26
CA LYS A 34 -6.80 4.16 0.76
C LYS A 34 -6.09 2.92 0.18
N GLY A 35 -4.99 3.12 -0.54
CA GLY A 35 -4.19 2.03 -1.11
C GLY A 35 -3.60 1.09 -0.04
N ASN A 36 -3.22 1.63 1.13
CA ASN A 36 -2.72 0.81 2.24
C ASN A 36 -3.85 -0.03 2.85
N LEU A 37 -5.06 0.52 2.99
CA LEU A 37 -6.24 -0.24 3.43
C LEU A 37 -6.57 -1.37 2.44
N ILE A 38 -6.59 -1.08 1.13
CA ILE A 38 -6.89 -2.08 0.09
C ILE A 38 -5.88 -3.23 0.17
N ASN A 39 -4.58 -2.94 0.26
CA ASN A 39 -3.60 -4.00 0.42
C ASN A 39 -3.76 -4.74 1.75
N HIS A 40 -4.05 -4.02 2.83
CA HIS A 40 -4.27 -4.66 4.11
C HIS A 40 -5.42 -5.67 4.05
N LYS A 41 -6.52 -5.39 3.33
CA LYS A 41 -7.64 -6.33 3.17
C LYS A 41 -7.24 -7.66 2.50
N ILE A 42 -6.15 -7.69 1.74
CA ILE A 42 -5.62 -8.91 1.10
C ILE A 42 -5.19 -9.94 2.17
N ILE A 43 -4.73 -9.49 3.35
CA ILE A 43 -4.32 -10.42 4.42
C ILE A 43 -5.51 -11.15 5.04
N HIS A 44 -6.68 -10.51 5.01
CA HIS A 44 -7.93 -11.04 5.53
C HIS A 44 -8.57 -12.05 4.57
N SER A 45 -8.42 -11.81 3.26
CA SER A 45 -8.97 -12.69 2.22
C SER A 45 -8.32 -14.08 2.15
N GLY A 46 -7.30 -14.39 2.96
CA GLY A 46 -6.70 -15.74 3.09
C GLY A 46 -6.04 -16.31 1.82
N ASN A 47 -6.24 -15.69 0.66
CA ASN A 47 -5.77 -16.17 -0.63
C ASN A 47 -4.29 -15.83 -0.79
N LYS A 48 -3.41 -16.83 -0.62
CA LYS A 48 -1.97 -16.72 -0.95
C LYS A 48 -1.73 -16.21 -2.38
N GLU A 49 -2.66 -16.42 -3.31
CA GLU A 49 -2.62 -15.89 -4.68
C GLU A 49 -2.94 -14.39 -4.80
N SER A 50 -3.58 -13.78 -3.78
CA SER A 50 -3.92 -12.37 -3.79
C SER A 50 -2.74 -11.46 -3.40
N ARG A 51 -1.62 -12.03 -2.89
CA ARG A 51 -0.32 -11.39 -3.08
C ARG A 51 -0.03 -11.43 -4.56
N ARG A 52 -0.43 -10.38 -5.25
CA ARG A 52 -0.09 -10.18 -6.65
C ARG A 52 1.42 -10.15 -6.74
N HIS A 53 1.98 -11.27 -7.18
CA HIS A 53 3.40 -11.42 -7.39
C HIS A 53 3.74 -10.76 -8.72
N PHE A 54 4.68 -9.83 -8.71
CA PHE A 54 5.15 -9.12 -9.88
C PHE A 54 6.51 -9.69 -10.27
N LYS A 55 6.57 -10.38 -11.41
CA LYS A 55 7.79 -11.02 -11.91
C LYS A 55 8.56 -10.05 -12.82
N CYS A 56 9.85 -9.90 -12.57
CA CYS A 56 10.76 -9.22 -13.48
C CYS A 56 10.96 -10.07 -14.73
N ILE A 57 10.81 -9.46 -15.92
CA ILE A 57 10.96 -10.15 -17.20
C ILE A 57 12.44 -10.46 -17.48
N ASP A 58 13.34 -9.54 -17.09
CA ASP A 58 14.78 -9.66 -17.42
C ASP A 58 15.50 -10.74 -16.60
N CYS A 59 15.16 -10.88 -15.32
CA CYS A 59 15.88 -11.81 -14.41
C CYS A 59 14.98 -12.79 -13.65
N GLY A 60 13.66 -12.73 -13.84
CA GLY A 60 12.71 -13.65 -13.22
C GLY A 60 12.44 -13.44 -11.73
N LYS A 61 13.07 -12.46 -11.06
CA LYS A 61 12.83 -12.15 -9.64
C LYS A 61 11.39 -11.76 -9.39
N ILE A 62 10.83 -12.23 -8.27
CA ILE A 62 9.44 -12.03 -7.89
C ILE A 62 9.34 -11.01 -6.75
N TYR A 63 8.43 -10.06 -6.88
CA TYR A 63 8.17 -9.01 -5.91
C TYR A 63 6.72 -9.06 -5.43
N ASN A 64 6.48 -8.74 -4.17
CA ASN A 64 5.11 -8.66 -3.62
C ASN A 64 4.38 -7.36 -4.02
N TRP A 65 5.11 -6.39 -4.57
CA TRP A 65 4.58 -5.06 -4.87
C TRP A 65 5.12 -4.50 -6.20
N GLN A 66 4.24 -3.87 -6.98
CA GLN A 66 4.60 -3.24 -8.24
C GLN A 66 5.67 -2.16 -8.07
N LYS A 67 5.61 -1.39 -6.98
CA LYS A 67 6.61 -0.36 -6.66
C LYS A 67 8.02 -0.96 -6.47
N ASP A 68 8.10 -2.16 -5.91
CA ASP A 68 9.38 -2.84 -5.68
C ASP A 68 9.92 -3.42 -7.00
N LEU A 69 9.04 -4.00 -7.84
CA LEU A 69 9.41 -4.40 -9.20
C LEU A 69 9.91 -3.19 -10.00
N ASN A 70 9.17 -2.08 -10.02
CA ASN A 70 9.54 -0.88 -10.79
C ASN A 70 10.88 -0.26 -10.33
N ARG A 71 11.19 -0.34 -9.04
CA ARG A 71 12.50 0.06 -8.53
C ARG A 71 13.59 -0.89 -9.00
N HIS A 72 13.30 -2.19 -8.98
CA HIS A 72 14.24 -3.21 -9.44
C HIS A 72 14.51 -3.15 -10.95
N THR A 73 13.50 -2.94 -11.79
CA THR A 73 13.71 -2.90 -13.25
C THR A 73 14.67 -1.78 -13.67
N ARG A 74 14.79 -0.71 -12.88
CA ARG A 74 15.80 0.34 -13.09
C ARG A 74 17.24 -0.13 -12.85
N SER A 75 17.45 -1.21 -12.09
CA SER A 75 18.79 -1.76 -11.87
C SER A 75 19.30 -2.61 -13.04
N HIS A 76 18.44 -2.89 -14.04
CA HIS A 76 18.84 -3.60 -15.27
C HIS A 76 19.14 -2.65 -16.43
N GLN A 77 19.03 -1.33 -16.19
CA GLN A 77 19.44 -0.31 -17.15
C GLN A 77 20.96 -0.20 -17.23
#